data_AF-A0A350EQD9-F1
#
_entry.id   AF-A0A350EQD9-F1
#
_cell.length_a   1.000
_cell.length_b   1.000
_cell.length_c   1.000
_cell.angle_alpha   90.00
_cell.angle_beta   90.00
_cell.angle_gamma   90.00
#
_symmetry.space_group_name_H-M   'P 1'
#
loop_
_entity.id
_entity.type
_entity.pdbx_description
1 polymer ?
#
loop_
_entity_poly.entity_id
_entity_poly.type
_entity_poly.pdbx_seq_one_letter_code
_entity_poly.pdbx_strand_id
1 'polypeptide(L)'
;GSFRDPNELGSGGGADSDFGGNGGGLVRMTVNTLNLEGQILAHGGNGTPWGGGGSGGGIKITSGTISGGGLIRANGGTAGTTQPGGGGGGRIAIYYTDGAAFDFANVQAVGGQIARQAGTAGTIYFESTATPLGELIVHAFGTNVPTAFTPLLSLAGGSSTALEANRLTDTNASFIPGGLIGLRLQPDTGTAATFRIVGNTTNTIVTDPADGPLTSVATVGGTYFAELGVGHLALRGGAKVDLVDGDRLRPDRRGRLHARTVEILGGSWLSHPESSDVFQTGLELVVDDALTIDATSRVDVTGRGYLGARRPGNNVWEGRTLGNTSVGGSTRRNGGSYGGSGGIGTAGGTANALYGQPEDPNEPGSGGGADSDFGGHGGGLIRIVARNVTLNGQLVANGGAGTPWGGGGSGGGIKLTAETLGGAGSLSAHGGDAGSTQPGGGGGGRVAVLYQTLDGFPLANVLANGGTAWGAGANGSLFLQQLNYVSPPALTNPSRNGFVGFTSIQLFGSPNLISANGHSLAEESVTLEIRWQAPDPERYVIEMSHDLVHWTPVTLSYSLADEGGRLTRLAHDAGRNCFLRLRLKSTAWLGR
;
A
#
# COMPACT_ATOMS: atom_id res chain seq x y z
N GLY A 1 -9.72 -11.05 12.99
CA GLY A 1 -10.19 -9.84 13.65
C GLY A 1 -9.74 -8.57 13.02
N SER A 2 -10.36 -7.49 13.46
CA SER A 2 -9.98 -6.12 13.17
C SER A 2 -9.03 -5.59 14.24
N PHE A 3 -8.11 -4.69 13.87
CA PHE A 3 -7.30 -3.97 14.86
C PHE A 3 -8.08 -2.85 15.55
N ARG A 4 -9.17 -2.34 14.94
CA ARG A 4 -10.07 -1.32 15.53
C ARG A 4 -11.13 -1.96 16.43
N ASP A 5 -11.55 -3.19 16.12
CA ASP A 5 -12.48 -3.93 16.96
C ASP A 5 -11.99 -5.37 17.17
N PRO A 6 -11.01 -5.59 18.07
CA PRO A 6 -10.63 -6.94 18.47
C PRO A 6 -11.83 -7.66 19.08
N ASN A 7 -12.30 -8.72 18.42
CA ASN A 7 -13.50 -9.46 18.84
C ASN A 7 -13.31 -10.99 18.81
N GLU A 8 -12.07 -11.46 18.68
CA GLU A 8 -11.75 -12.87 18.56
C GLU A 8 -10.82 -13.32 19.68
N LEU A 9 -11.00 -14.57 20.08
CA LEU A 9 -10.05 -15.30 20.89
C LEU A 9 -8.78 -15.56 20.08
N GLY A 10 -7.66 -15.76 20.79
CA GLY A 10 -6.46 -16.32 20.20
C GLY A 10 -6.69 -17.78 19.76
N SER A 11 -5.93 -18.24 18.78
CA SER A 11 -5.93 -19.63 18.34
C SER A 11 -4.94 -20.46 19.14
N GLY A 12 -5.24 -21.75 19.35
CA GLY A 12 -4.29 -22.71 19.92
C GLY A 12 -3.12 -22.99 18.98
N GLY A 13 -1.97 -23.36 19.55
CA GLY A 13 -0.81 -23.86 18.81
C GLY A 13 -0.99 -25.32 18.38
N GLY A 14 -0.40 -25.69 17.25
CA GLY A 14 -0.32 -27.10 16.82
C GLY A 14 0.77 -27.86 17.57
N ALA A 15 0.71 -29.20 17.58
CA ALA A 15 1.74 -30.05 18.16
C ALA A 15 1.81 -31.40 17.43
N ASP A 16 3.02 -31.98 17.37
CA ASP A 16 3.25 -33.27 16.73
C ASP A 16 3.09 -34.45 17.70
N SER A 17 3.47 -34.28 18.98
CA SER A 17 3.46 -35.37 19.97
C SER A 17 3.07 -34.96 21.40
N ASP A 18 3.28 -33.70 21.80
CA ASP A 18 2.82 -33.18 23.10
C ASP A 18 1.71 -32.12 22.94
N PHE A 19 1.62 -31.14 23.85
CA PHE A 19 0.54 -30.16 23.92
C PHE A 19 0.94 -28.81 23.31
N GLY A 20 0.11 -28.34 22.39
CA GLY A 20 0.16 -26.96 21.94
C GLY A 20 -0.33 -25.98 23.01
N GLY A 21 0.15 -24.74 22.96
CA GLY A 21 -0.31 -23.69 23.84
C GLY A 21 -1.73 -23.23 23.51
N ASN A 22 -2.55 -22.99 24.53
CA ASN A 22 -3.90 -22.46 24.33
C ASN A 22 -3.88 -21.04 23.77
N GLY A 23 -4.87 -20.67 22.97
CA GLY A 23 -5.02 -19.28 22.52
C GLY A 23 -5.42 -18.34 23.66
N GLY A 24 -5.06 -17.07 23.54
CA GLY A 24 -5.39 -16.05 24.52
C GLY A 24 -6.89 -15.71 24.56
N GLY A 25 -7.36 -15.24 25.72
CA GLY A 25 -8.76 -14.84 25.93
C GLY A 25 -9.15 -13.53 25.23
N LEU A 26 -10.40 -13.12 25.40
CA LEU A 26 -10.92 -11.84 24.91
C LEU A 26 -11.32 -10.96 26.10
N VAL A 27 -10.81 -9.74 26.16
CA VAL A 27 -11.21 -8.71 27.12
C VAL A 27 -11.91 -7.58 26.37
N ARG A 28 -13.15 -7.24 26.75
CA ARG A 28 -13.87 -6.06 26.26
C ARG A 28 -14.37 -5.27 27.46
N MET A 29 -13.96 -4.01 27.58
CA MET A 29 -14.29 -3.15 28.71
C MET A 29 -14.79 -1.79 28.23
N THR A 30 -15.90 -1.33 28.80
CA THR A 30 -16.40 0.04 28.64
C THR A 30 -16.58 0.65 30.02
N VAL A 31 -15.84 1.70 30.32
CA VAL A 31 -15.82 2.37 31.63
C VAL A 31 -15.75 3.88 31.47
N ASN A 32 -16.12 4.66 32.49
CA ASN A 32 -15.89 6.10 32.46
C ASN A 32 -14.44 6.45 32.83
N THR A 33 -13.90 5.76 33.84
CA THR A 33 -12.54 5.97 34.34
C THR A 33 -11.88 4.62 34.57
N LEU A 34 -10.69 4.42 34.00
CA LEU A 34 -9.83 3.27 34.23
C LEU A 34 -8.55 3.73 34.93
N ASN A 35 -8.43 3.45 36.23
CA ASN A 35 -7.17 3.58 36.96
C ASN A 35 -6.48 2.21 37.02
N LEU A 36 -5.48 2.00 36.18
CA LEU A 36 -4.82 0.72 36.02
C LEU A 36 -3.44 0.74 36.66
N GLU A 37 -3.33 0.15 37.85
CA GLU A 37 -2.03 -0.16 38.51
C GLU A 37 -1.61 -1.62 38.33
N GLY A 38 -2.57 -2.48 37.97
CA GLY A 38 -2.39 -3.91 37.77
C GLY A 38 -2.11 -4.28 36.31
N GLN A 39 -2.72 -5.39 35.86
CA GLN A 39 -2.51 -5.91 34.51
C GLN A 39 -3.83 -6.34 33.86
N ILE A 40 -3.99 -6.03 32.57
CA ILE A 40 -5.05 -6.58 31.70
C ILE A 40 -4.38 -7.47 30.67
N LEU A 41 -4.62 -8.79 30.75
CA LEU A 41 -3.89 -9.79 29.98
C LEU A 41 -4.81 -10.63 29.09
N ALA A 42 -4.36 -10.88 27.86
CA ALA A 42 -4.97 -11.80 26.89
C ALA A 42 -3.89 -12.65 26.21
N HIS A 43 -2.97 -13.19 27.02
CA HIS A 43 -1.83 -13.95 26.51
C HIS A 43 -2.20 -15.31 25.94
N GLY A 44 -1.51 -15.72 24.87
CA GLY A 44 -1.46 -17.10 24.45
C GLY A 44 -0.65 -17.93 25.45
N GLY A 45 -1.12 -19.16 25.71
CA GLY A 45 -0.40 -20.15 26.50
C GLY A 45 0.83 -20.68 25.76
N ASN A 46 1.83 -21.12 26.53
CA ASN A 46 3.04 -21.70 25.99
C ASN A 46 2.81 -23.15 25.53
N GLY A 47 3.49 -23.56 24.47
CA GLY A 47 3.57 -24.97 24.08
C GLY A 47 4.55 -25.74 24.96
N THR A 48 4.35 -27.05 25.08
CA THR A 48 5.32 -27.99 25.68
C THR A 48 6.36 -28.41 24.62
N PRO A 49 7.35 -29.29 24.89
CA PRO A 49 8.25 -29.79 23.83
C PRO A 49 7.45 -30.24 22.59
N TRP A 50 7.93 -29.95 21.38
CA TRP A 50 7.19 -30.22 20.11
C TRP A 50 5.82 -29.52 19.96
N GLY A 51 5.42 -28.66 20.89
CA GLY A 51 4.20 -27.86 20.87
C GLY A 51 4.46 -26.40 20.51
N GLY A 52 3.69 -25.87 19.57
CA GLY A 52 3.66 -24.46 19.23
C GLY A 52 2.98 -23.63 20.30
N GLY A 53 3.40 -22.37 20.44
CA GLY A 53 2.72 -21.42 21.33
C GLY A 53 1.36 -20.99 20.78
N GLY A 54 0.37 -20.79 21.65
CA GLY A 54 -0.92 -20.24 21.27
C GLY A 54 -0.81 -18.74 20.96
N SER A 55 -1.67 -18.20 20.09
CA SER A 55 -1.64 -16.77 19.79
C SER A 55 -2.20 -15.93 20.93
N GLY A 56 -1.78 -14.68 21.02
CA GLY A 56 -2.46 -13.69 21.86
C GLY A 56 -3.91 -13.50 21.40
N GLY A 57 -4.77 -13.07 22.32
CA GLY A 57 -6.18 -12.81 22.06
C GLY A 57 -6.51 -11.33 21.81
N GLY A 58 -7.77 -10.96 22.00
CA GLY A 58 -8.25 -9.59 21.81
C GLY A 58 -8.36 -8.81 23.12
N ILE A 59 -7.97 -7.54 23.11
CA ILE A 59 -8.28 -6.59 24.18
C ILE A 59 -8.90 -5.34 23.53
N LYS A 60 -10.12 -4.99 23.93
CA LYS A 60 -10.76 -3.72 23.60
C LYS A 60 -11.12 -2.98 24.87
N ILE A 61 -10.65 -1.75 24.99
CA ILE A 61 -10.96 -0.85 26.11
C ILE A 61 -11.58 0.41 25.53
N THR A 62 -12.69 0.85 26.09
CA THR A 62 -13.30 2.16 25.85
C THR A 62 -13.43 2.86 27.20
N SER A 63 -12.71 3.96 27.36
CA SER A 63 -12.69 4.75 28.60
C SER A 63 -12.98 6.23 28.32
N GLY A 64 -13.48 6.96 29.30
CA GLY A 64 -13.35 8.43 29.29
C GLY A 64 -11.91 8.81 29.63
N THR A 65 -11.48 8.48 30.85
CA THR A 65 -10.10 8.72 31.33
C THR A 65 -9.37 7.40 31.56
N ILE A 66 -8.12 7.28 31.10
CA ILE A 66 -7.20 6.19 31.47
C ILE A 66 -5.97 6.75 32.20
N SER A 67 -5.62 6.14 33.33
CA SER A 67 -4.50 6.55 34.19
C SER A 67 -3.82 5.35 34.84
N GLY A 68 -2.62 5.57 35.41
CA GLY A 68 -1.89 4.60 36.22
C GLY A 68 -0.66 4.00 35.52
N GLY A 69 0.13 3.20 36.27
CA GLY A 69 1.39 2.61 35.80
C GLY A 69 1.30 1.15 35.33
N GLY A 70 0.10 0.58 35.24
CA GLY A 70 -0.13 -0.82 34.95
C GLY A 70 0.06 -1.23 33.48
N LEU A 71 -0.13 -2.52 33.21
CA LEU A 71 0.21 -3.15 31.92
C LEU A 71 -1.02 -3.63 31.17
N ILE A 72 -0.98 -3.54 29.84
CA ILE A 72 -2.02 -4.11 28.96
C ILE A 72 -1.32 -4.98 27.92
N ARG A 73 -1.55 -6.30 27.95
CA ARG A 73 -0.79 -7.22 27.10
C ARG A 73 -1.59 -8.34 26.46
N ALA A 74 -1.36 -8.57 25.18
CA ALA A 74 -1.94 -9.65 24.39
C ALA A 74 -0.83 -10.42 23.65
N ASN A 75 0.24 -10.80 24.35
CA ASN A 75 1.37 -11.48 23.73
C ASN A 75 1.04 -12.92 23.31
N GLY A 76 1.70 -13.41 22.26
CA GLY A 76 1.69 -14.82 21.91
C GLY A 76 2.48 -15.68 22.91
N GLY A 77 2.10 -16.94 23.03
CA GLY A 77 2.77 -17.92 23.88
C GLY A 77 4.08 -18.40 23.28
N THR A 78 5.03 -18.75 24.13
CA THR A 78 6.33 -19.28 23.70
C THR A 78 6.20 -20.71 23.18
N ALA A 79 7.07 -21.07 22.24
CA ALA A 79 7.15 -22.46 21.79
C ALA A 79 7.97 -23.33 22.75
N GLY A 80 7.79 -24.65 22.68
CA GLY A 80 8.61 -25.62 23.42
C GLY A 80 10.09 -25.64 23.04
N THR A 81 10.86 -26.50 23.72
CA THR A 81 12.34 -26.53 23.66
C THR A 81 12.94 -27.15 22.39
N THR A 82 12.15 -27.78 21.51
CA THR A 82 12.66 -28.56 20.36
C THR A 82 11.82 -28.41 19.10
N GLN A 83 12.19 -27.45 18.23
CA GLN A 83 11.64 -27.20 16.87
C GLN A 83 10.29 -26.46 16.66
N PRO A 84 9.41 -26.14 17.64
CA PRO A 84 8.14 -25.48 17.37
C PRO A 84 8.24 -23.96 17.17
N GLY A 85 7.20 -23.38 16.56
CA GLY A 85 7.02 -21.94 16.35
C GLY A 85 6.23 -21.26 17.46
N GLY A 86 6.52 -19.98 17.71
CA GLY A 86 5.87 -19.18 18.74
C GLY A 86 4.52 -18.65 18.24
N GLY A 87 3.57 -18.46 19.15
CA GLY A 87 2.26 -17.94 18.78
C GLY A 87 2.33 -16.49 18.31
N GLY A 88 1.49 -16.07 17.37
CA GLY A 88 1.39 -14.65 16.99
C GLY A 88 0.91 -13.77 18.14
N GLY A 89 1.28 -12.49 18.14
CA GLY A 89 0.72 -11.50 19.06
C GLY A 89 -0.76 -11.24 18.77
N GLY A 90 -1.48 -10.81 19.80
CA GLY A 90 -2.90 -10.51 19.77
C GLY A 90 -3.22 -9.11 19.24
N ARG A 91 -4.44 -8.65 19.46
CA ARG A 91 -4.90 -7.32 19.02
C ARG A 91 -5.40 -6.51 20.19
N ILE A 92 -4.91 -5.30 20.35
CA ILE A 92 -5.28 -4.38 21.42
C ILE A 92 -5.83 -3.11 20.78
N ALA A 93 -7.02 -2.68 21.21
CA ALA A 93 -7.61 -1.39 20.84
C ALA A 93 -8.02 -0.62 22.10
N ILE A 94 -7.53 0.61 22.25
CA ILE A 94 -7.87 1.50 23.37
C ILE A 94 -8.47 2.79 22.82
N TYR A 95 -9.72 3.02 23.17
CA TYR A 95 -10.47 4.25 22.88
C TYR A 95 -10.56 5.08 24.15
N TYR A 96 -10.13 6.33 24.11
CA TYR A 96 -10.12 7.21 25.29
C TYR A 96 -10.46 8.67 24.96
N THR A 97 -10.87 9.45 25.95
CA THR A 97 -10.97 10.92 25.84
C THR A 97 -9.73 11.58 26.42
N ASP A 98 -9.30 11.15 27.60
CA ASP A 98 -8.08 11.61 28.28
C ASP A 98 -7.21 10.42 28.67
N GLY A 99 -5.94 10.43 28.25
CA GLY A 99 -4.96 9.41 28.56
C GLY A 99 -3.62 9.99 29.03
N ALA A 100 -3.58 11.28 29.40
CA ALA A 100 -2.33 11.97 29.72
C ALA A 100 -1.59 11.37 30.92
N ALA A 101 -2.32 10.68 31.81
CA ALA A 101 -1.78 10.06 33.02
C ALA A 101 -1.50 8.55 32.88
N PHE A 102 -1.51 8.01 31.67
CA PHE A 102 -1.16 6.61 31.39
C PHE A 102 0.04 6.54 30.44
N ASP A 103 1.02 5.68 30.75
CA ASP A 103 2.16 5.43 29.86
C ASP A 103 1.81 4.35 28.83
N PHE A 104 1.52 4.77 27.60
CA PHE A 104 1.18 3.85 26.50
C PHE A 104 2.35 2.95 26.06
N ALA A 105 3.60 3.19 26.51
CA ALA A 105 4.70 2.26 26.33
C ALA A 105 4.47 0.92 27.06
N ASN A 106 3.57 0.89 28.05
CA ASN A 106 3.19 -0.31 28.80
C ASN A 106 2.26 -1.28 28.05
N VAL A 107 1.83 -0.92 26.83
CA VAL A 107 0.95 -1.76 26.01
C VAL A 107 1.76 -2.65 25.07
N GLN A 108 1.47 -3.95 25.06
CA GLN A 108 2.28 -4.93 24.32
C GLN A 108 1.44 -6.02 23.64
N ALA A 109 1.72 -6.28 22.37
CA ALA A 109 1.15 -7.40 21.62
C ALA A 109 2.26 -8.14 20.86
N VAL A 110 3.35 -8.52 21.53
CA VAL A 110 4.46 -9.20 20.83
C VAL A 110 4.11 -10.66 20.51
N GLY A 111 4.75 -11.19 19.47
CA GLY A 111 4.72 -12.61 19.21
C GLY A 111 5.48 -13.42 20.28
N GLY A 112 5.14 -14.70 20.35
CA GLY A 112 5.78 -15.67 21.20
C GLY A 112 7.21 -15.98 20.77
N GLN A 113 8.07 -16.09 21.78
CA GLN A 113 9.48 -16.43 21.66
C GLN A 113 9.69 -17.94 21.47
N ILE A 114 10.89 -18.33 21.02
CA ILE A 114 11.15 -19.65 20.44
C ILE A 114 12.60 -20.11 20.46
N ALA A 115 12.73 -21.42 20.24
CA ALA A 115 13.94 -22.13 19.82
C ALA A 115 14.16 -22.21 18.28
N ARG A 116 13.13 -22.08 17.40
CA ARG A 116 13.29 -22.08 15.90
C ARG A 116 12.71 -20.89 15.09
N GLN A 117 11.43 -20.50 15.20
CA GLN A 117 10.84 -19.33 14.50
C GLN A 117 9.83 -18.53 15.33
N ALA A 118 10.01 -17.20 15.42
CA ALA A 118 9.23 -16.34 16.32
C ALA A 118 7.86 -16.01 15.73
N GLY A 119 6.87 -15.93 16.62
CA GLY A 119 5.58 -15.35 16.24
C GLY A 119 5.76 -13.87 15.85
N THR A 120 4.92 -13.39 14.94
CA THR A 120 4.92 -11.98 14.59
C THR A 120 4.27 -11.15 15.70
N ALA A 121 4.68 -9.89 15.82
CA ALA A 121 3.95 -8.96 16.68
C ALA A 121 2.54 -8.74 16.14
N GLY A 122 1.57 -8.77 17.03
CA GLY A 122 0.21 -8.38 16.76
C GLY A 122 0.08 -6.87 16.66
N THR A 123 -1.10 -6.37 16.99
CA THR A 123 -1.55 -5.05 16.57
C THR A 123 -2.00 -4.25 17.78
N ILE A 124 -1.57 -3.00 17.89
CA ILE A 124 -1.97 -2.07 18.97
C ILE A 124 -2.58 -0.84 18.31
N TYR A 125 -3.76 -0.44 18.75
CA TYR A 125 -4.48 0.70 18.22
C TYR A 125 -4.94 1.62 19.34
N PHE A 126 -4.61 2.91 19.21
CA PHE A 126 -5.00 3.96 20.14
C PHE A 126 -5.83 4.99 19.39
N GLU A 127 -6.98 5.35 19.92
CA GLU A 127 -7.80 6.42 19.35
C GLU A 127 -8.32 7.32 20.46
N SER A 128 -7.99 8.60 20.37
CA SER A 128 -8.55 9.61 21.25
C SER A 128 -9.59 10.45 20.52
N THR A 129 -10.50 11.08 21.27
CA THR A 129 -11.44 12.06 20.69
C THR A 129 -10.73 13.27 20.07
N ALA A 130 -9.47 13.53 20.43
CA ALA A 130 -8.64 14.60 19.87
C ALA A 130 -7.83 14.17 18.64
N THR A 131 -7.66 12.86 18.42
CA THR A 131 -6.87 12.28 17.33
C THR A 131 -7.72 11.27 16.54
N PRO A 132 -8.70 11.74 15.74
CA PRO A 132 -9.53 10.85 14.94
C PRO A 132 -8.67 10.04 13.96
N LEU A 133 -9.10 8.81 13.67
CA LEU A 133 -8.35 7.76 12.94
C LEU A 133 -7.12 7.18 13.65
N GLY A 134 -6.73 7.73 14.80
CA GLY A 134 -5.86 7.11 15.79
C GLY A 134 -4.46 6.72 15.30
N GLU A 135 -3.78 5.93 16.12
CA GLU A 135 -2.43 5.42 15.88
C GLU A 135 -2.48 3.89 15.83
N LEU A 136 -1.98 3.31 14.75
CA LEU A 136 -1.80 1.87 14.59
C LEU A 136 -0.32 1.52 14.72
N ILE A 137 0.01 0.69 15.71
CA ILE A 137 1.36 0.32 16.07
C ILE A 137 1.52 -1.19 15.95
N VAL A 138 2.59 -1.63 15.27
CA VAL A 138 3.09 -3.00 15.29
C VAL A 138 4.53 -2.93 15.79
N HIS A 139 4.75 -3.46 16.99
CA HIS A 139 6.05 -3.34 17.67
C HIS A 139 6.52 -4.72 18.16
N ALA A 140 7.67 -5.17 17.66
CA ALA A 140 8.31 -6.42 18.08
C ALA A 140 9.33 -6.23 19.22
N PHE A 141 9.54 -4.99 19.68
CA PHE A 141 10.40 -4.60 20.82
C PHE A 141 11.86 -5.09 20.71
N GLY A 142 12.34 -5.39 19.50
CA GLY A 142 13.67 -5.96 19.28
C GLY A 142 13.84 -7.38 19.84
N THR A 143 12.75 -7.97 20.33
CA THR A 143 12.77 -9.27 21.01
C THR A 143 12.49 -10.43 20.06
N ASN A 144 11.92 -10.18 18.88
CA ASN A 144 11.51 -11.21 17.94
C ASN A 144 12.12 -10.97 16.55
N VAL A 145 12.58 -12.03 15.89
CA VAL A 145 12.97 -12.04 14.47
C VAL A 145 12.01 -12.96 13.71
N PRO A 146 10.75 -12.53 13.46
CA PRO A 146 9.77 -13.40 12.83
C PRO A 146 10.15 -13.67 11.37
N THR A 147 9.76 -14.83 10.83
CA THR A 147 9.88 -15.15 9.40
C THR A 147 8.61 -14.79 8.63
N ALA A 148 7.46 -14.83 9.30
CA ALA A 148 6.17 -14.44 8.77
C ALA A 148 5.89 -12.93 8.93
N PHE A 149 4.73 -12.49 8.43
CA PHE A 149 4.28 -11.11 8.43
C PHE A 149 2.89 -11.00 9.06
N THR A 150 2.66 -9.94 9.84
CA THR A 150 1.34 -9.61 10.36
C THR A 150 0.52 -8.91 9.27
N PRO A 151 -0.65 -9.44 8.87
CA PRO A 151 -1.43 -8.86 7.80
C PRO A 151 -2.23 -7.64 8.29
N LEU A 152 -2.14 -6.53 7.56
CA LEU A 152 -3.09 -5.42 7.64
C LEU A 152 -4.01 -5.48 6.42
N LEU A 153 -5.33 -5.50 6.68
CA LEU A 153 -6.33 -5.77 5.66
C LEU A 153 -6.90 -4.47 5.10
N SER A 154 -6.82 -4.30 3.79
CA SER A 154 -7.55 -3.30 3.03
C SER A 154 -8.62 -3.98 2.16
N LEU A 155 -9.48 -3.20 1.52
CA LEU A 155 -10.37 -3.74 0.50
C LEU A 155 -10.37 -2.83 -0.73
N ALA A 156 -9.72 -3.26 -1.79
CA ALA A 156 -9.71 -2.54 -3.06
C ALA A 156 -11.11 -2.53 -3.73
N GLY A 157 -12.04 -3.38 -3.26
CA GLY A 157 -13.46 -3.27 -3.59
C GLY A 157 -13.93 -3.97 -4.86
N GLY A 158 -15.21 -3.95 -5.16
CA GLY A 158 -15.81 -4.74 -6.24
C GLY A 158 -17.08 -4.07 -6.75
N SER A 159 -17.95 -4.83 -7.40
CA SER A 159 -19.29 -4.34 -7.77
C SER A 159 -20.33 -5.01 -6.89
N SER A 160 -21.19 -4.21 -6.26
CA SER A 160 -22.27 -4.75 -5.44
C SER A 160 -23.26 -5.54 -6.30
N THR A 161 -23.63 -6.75 -5.86
CA THR A 161 -24.64 -7.59 -6.51
C THR A 161 -26.01 -7.48 -5.83
N ALA A 162 -26.05 -7.01 -4.59
CA ALA A 162 -27.27 -6.56 -3.91
C ALA A 162 -26.94 -5.47 -2.88
N LEU A 163 -27.91 -4.60 -2.63
CA LEU A 163 -27.78 -3.47 -1.71
C LEU A 163 -29.07 -3.29 -0.91
N GLU A 164 -28.92 -3.22 0.41
CA GLU A 164 -29.96 -2.86 1.38
C GLU A 164 -29.47 -1.66 2.21
N ALA A 165 -30.34 -1.12 3.06
CA ALA A 165 -30.04 0.07 3.87
C ALA A 165 -28.69 -0.02 4.60
N ASN A 166 -28.36 -1.14 5.25
CA ASN A 166 -27.10 -1.27 6.00
C ASN A 166 -26.31 -2.52 5.59
N ARG A 167 -26.53 -3.03 4.38
CA ARG A 167 -25.93 -4.28 3.91
C ARG A 167 -25.58 -4.22 2.43
N LEU A 168 -24.29 -4.41 2.12
CA LEU A 168 -23.79 -4.60 0.77
C LEU A 168 -23.48 -6.07 0.57
N THR A 169 -23.89 -6.64 -0.56
CA THR A 169 -23.56 -8.01 -0.98
C THR A 169 -22.77 -7.97 -2.28
N ASP A 170 -21.72 -8.77 -2.36
CA ASP A 170 -21.00 -9.08 -3.59
C ASP A 170 -20.83 -10.59 -3.68
N THR A 171 -21.67 -11.25 -4.46
CA THR A 171 -21.65 -12.72 -4.59
C THR A 171 -20.39 -13.26 -5.27
N ASN A 172 -19.59 -12.40 -5.91
CA ASN A 172 -18.34 -12.80 -6.55
C ASN A 172 -17.13 -12.66 -5.60
N ALA A 173 -17.30 -12.00 -4.46
CA ALA A 173 -16.24 -11.80 -3.48
C ALA A 173 -16.05 -12.99 -2.53
N SER A 174 -14.84 -13.09 -1.95
CA SER A 174 -14.52 -13.98 -0.83
C SER A 174 -13.75 -13.21 0.25
N PHE A 175 -14.45 -12.31 0.94
CA PHE A 175 -13.91 -11.52 2.03
C PHE A 175 -13.42 -12.40 3.20
N ILE A 176 -12.44 -11.89 3.94
CA ILE A 176 -12.03 -12.44 5.24
C ILE A 176 -13.12 -12.15 6.27
N PRO A 177 -13.87 -13.14 6.80
CA PRO A 177 -14.93 -12.89 7.78
C PRO A 177 -14.40 -12.16 9.00
N GLY A 178 -15.10 -11.11 9.43
CA GLY A 178 -14.69 -10.21 10.53
C GLY A 178 -13.40 -9.41 10.27
N GLY A 179 -12.70 -9.61 9.15
CA GLY A 179 -11.44 -8.95 8.83
C GLY A 179 -11.61 -7.51 8.34
N LEU A 180 -12.79 -7.14 7.85
CA LEU A 180 -13.07 -5.81 7.29
C LEU A 180 -13.68 -4.84 8.32
N ILE A 181 -13.98 -5.31 9.53
CA ILE A 181 -14.59 -4.50 10.59
C ILE A 181 -13.70 -3.29 10.88
N GLY A 182 -14.30 -2.10 10.98
CA GLY A 182 -13.62 -0.85 11.26
C GLY A 182 -13.03 -0.14 10.04
N LEU A 183 -13.02 -0.75 8.85
CA LEU A 183 -12.72 -0.03 7.61
C LEU A 183 -13.87 0.93 7.26
N ARG A 184 -13.57 1.94 6.44
CA ARG A 184 -14.55 2.87 5.90
C ARG A 184 -14.96 2.42 4.50
N LEU A 185 -16.16 1.86 4.38
CA LEU A 185 -16.75 1.46 3.10
C LEU A 185 -17.23 2.70 2.36
N GLN A 186 -16.78 2.87 1.13
CA GLN A 186 -17.41 3.73 0.15
C GLN A 186 -18.24 2.83 -0.77
N PRO A 187 -19.58 2.81 -0.66
CA PRO A 187 -20.44 1.84 -1.37
C PRO A 187 -20.59 2.16 -2.86
N ASP A 188 -20.22 3.37 -3.28
CA ASP A 188 -20.14 3.80 -4.67
C ASP A 188 -18.99 4.79 -4.85
N THR A 189 -18.00 4.44 -5.67
CA THR A 189 -16.84 5.28 -6.04
C THR A 189 -17.25 6.59 -6.70
N GLY A 190 -18.47 6.68 -7.23
CA GLY A 190 -19.08 7.90 -7.75
C GLY A 190 -19.42 8.95 -6.68
N THR A 191 -19.49 8.56 -5.40
CA THR A 191 -19.80 9.46 -4.25
C THR A 191 -18.62 9.58 -3.28
N ALA A 192 -18.58 10.57 -2.40
CA ALA A 192 -17.56 10.66 -1.33
C ALA A 192 -18.05 10.08 0.02
N ALA A 193 -19.29 9.59 0.08
CA ALA A 193 -19.89 9.10 1.31
C ALA A 193 -19.21 7.81 1.79
N THR A 194 -18.88 7.75 3.09
CA THR A 194 -18.26 6.58 3.70
C THR A 194 -19.03 6.10 4.92
N PHE A 195 -19.01 4.78 5.13
CA PHE A 195 -19.76 4.10 6.18
C PHE A 195 -18.82 3.17 6.94
N ARG A 196 -18.90 3.17 8.26
CA ARG A 196 -18.11 2.28 9.10
C ARG A 196 -18.62 0.85 8.94
N ILE A 197 -17.72 -0.08 8.61
CA ILE A 197 -18.03 -1.51 8.62
C ILE A 197 -18.09 -2.00 10.07
N VAL A 198 -19.22 -2.62 10.45
CA VAL A 198 -19.44 -3.21 11.78
C VAL A 198 -19.49 -4.73 11.76
N GLY A 199 -19.62 -5.33 10.58
CA GLY A 199 -19.58 -6.77 10.40
C GLY A 199 -19.35 -7.14 8.94
N ASN A 200 -18.77 -8.31 8.70
CA ASN A 200 -18.70 -8.86 7.35
C ASN A 200 -18.64 -10.39 7.39
N THR A 201 -19.27 -11.03 6.40
CA THR A 201 -19.12 -12.46 6.11
C THR A 201 -18.13 -12.63 4.95
N THR A 202 -18.16 -13.77 4.26
CA THR A 202 -17.38 -14.00 3.04
C THR A 202 -17.87 -13.19 1.85
N ASN A 203 -19.11 -12.71 1.82
CA ASN A 203 -19.66 -12.01 0.65
C ASN A 203 -20.61 -10.85 1.01
N THR A 204 -20.78 -10.56 2.30
CA THR A 204 -21.57 -9.42 2.77
C THR A 204 -20.77 -8.51 3.67
N ILE A 205 -21.05 -7.22 3.57
CA ILE A 205 -20.56 -6.15 4.44
C ILE A 205 -21.77 -5.52 5.11
N VAL A 206 -21.70 -5.32 6.42
CA VAL A 206 -22.72 -4.65 7.25
C VAL A 206 -22.14 -3.35 7.76
N THR A 207 -22.88 -2.26 7.62
CA THR A 207 -22.45 -0.92 8.01
C THR A 207 -23.18 -0.40 9.23
N ASP A 208 -22.59 0.59 9.91
CA ASP A 208 -23.17 1.24 11.07
C ASP A 208 -24.43 2.03 10.65
N PRO A 209 -25.62 1.74 11.21
CA PRO A 209 -26.84 2.50 10.90
C PRO A 209 -26.76 3.99 11.25
N ALA A 210 -25.83 4.40 12.13
CA ALA A 210 -25.61 5.81 12.46
C ALA A 210 -25.06 6.63 11.29
N ASP A 211 -24.38 5.99 10.33
CA ASP A 211 -23.86 6.65 9.12
C ASP A 211 -24.95 6.81 8.03
N GLY A 212 -26.18 6.33 8.28
CA GLY A 212 -27.30 6.40 7.36
C GLY A 212 -27.38 5.20 6.39
N PRO A 213 -28.39 5.16 5.49
CA PRO A 213 -28.60 4.02 4.62
C PRO A 213 -27.73 4.07 3.35
N LEU A 214 -27.05 2.98 3.01
CA LEU A 214 -26.26 2.80 1.79
C LEU A 214 -27.05 3.11 0.51
N THR A 215 -28.33 2.75 0.48
CA THR A 215 -29.23 2.98 -0.66
C THR A 215 -29.53 4.45 -0.93
N SER A 216 -29.08 5.38 -0.07
CA SER A 216 -29.20 6.82 -0.33
C SER A 216 -28.10 7.34 -1.26
N VAL A 217 -26.97 6.64 -1.36
CA VAL A 217 -25.78 7.10 -2.08
C VAL A 217 -25.25 6.08 -3.10
N ALA A 218 -25.76 4.85 -3.07
CA ALA A 218 -25.34 3.78 -3.95
C ALA A 218 -26.53 3.02 -4.54
N THR A 219 -26.28 2.36 -5.67
CA THR A 219 -27.23 1.47 -6.33
C THR A 219 -26.56 0.11 -6.60
N VAL A 220 -27.37 -0.92 -6.82
CA VAL A 220 -26.85 -2.25 -7.18
C VAL A 220 -26.04 -2.15 -8.48
N GLY A 221 -24.88 -2.79 -8.52
CA GLY A 221 -23.90 -2.69 -9.60
C GLY A 221 -22.86 -1.59 -9.39
N GLY A 222 -23.08 -0.69 -8.43
CA GLY A 222 -22.10 0.32 -8.04
C GLY A 222 -20.79 -0.29 -7.58
N THR A 223 -19.68 0.33 -8.00
CA THR A 223 -18.32 -0.06 -7.59
C THR A 223 -18.03 0.47 -6.21
N TYR A 224 -17.79 -0.41 -5.25
CA TYR A 224 -17.46 -0.06 -3.88
C TYR A 224 -15.97 -0.26 -3.63
N PHE A 225 -15.42 0.34 -2.57
CA PHE A 225 -14.16 -0.06 -1.94
C PHE A 225 -14.20 0.23 -0.45
N ALA A 226 -13.26 -0.30 0.33
CA ALA A 226 -13.12 0.09 1.74
C ALA A 226 -11.68 0.50 2.07
N GLU A 227 -11.56 1.72 2.58
CA GLU A 227 -10.28 2.32 2.90
C GLU A 227 -9.74 1.80 4.24
N LEU A 228 -8.46 1.41 4.23
CA LEU A 228 -7.66 1.26 5.43
C LEU A 228 -6.96 2.59 5.74
N GLY A 229 -7.68 3.48 6.44
CA GLY A 229 -7.18 4.77 6.90
C GLY A 229 -6.73 4.75 8.36
N VAL A 230 -5.61 5.38 8.71
CA VAL A 230 -5.15 5.62 10.09
C VAL A 230 -4.53 7.02 10.24
N GLY A 231 -4.52 7.61 11.43
CA GLY A 231 -3.79 8.86 11.65
C GLY A 231 -2.27 8.63 11.57
N HIS A 232 -1.78 7.67 12.33
CA HIS A 232 -0.36 7.31 12.35
C HIS A 232 -0.18 5.80 12.19
N LEU A 233 0.78 5.37 11.37
CA LEU A 233 1.25 3.98 11.31
C LEU A 233 2.69 3.89 11.81
N ALA A 234 2.93 3.06 12.83
CA ALA A 234 4.27 2.80 13.35
C ALA A 234 4.63 1.32 13.27
N LEU A 235 5.70 1.01 12.54
CA LEU A 235 6.35 -0.30 12.55
C LEU A 235 7.69 -0.18 13.28
N ARG A 236 7.86 -0.92 14.38
CA ARG A 236 9.02 -0.74 15.27
C ARG A 236 9.66 -2.07 15.67
N GLY A 237 10.97 -2.00 15.95
CA GLY A 237 11.70 -3.03 16.70
C GLY A 237 11.68 -4.41 16.05
N GLY A 238 11.81 -4.48 14.73
CA GLY A 238 11.84 -5.72 13.94
C GLY A 238 10.47 -6.20 13.48
N ALA A 239 9.45 -5.33 13.54
CA ALA A 239 8.10 -5.66 13.09
C ALA A 239 8.08 -6.01 11.60
N LYS A 240 7.35 -7.08 11.23
CA LYS A 240 7.13 -7.48 9.83
C LYS A 240 5.65 -7.46 9.51
N VAL A 241 5.25 -6.67 8.51
CA VAL A 241 3.84 -6.42 8.17
C VAL A 241 3.62 -6.56 6.67
N ASP A 242 2.55 -7.27 6.29
CA ASP A 242 2.08 -7.34 4.91
C ASP A 242 0.79 -6.50 4.77
N LEU A 243 0.69 -5.65 3.74
CA LEU A 243 -0.60 -5.08 3.31
C LEU A 243 -1.30 -6.09 2.39
N VAL A 244 -2.55 -6.40 2.71
CA VAL A 244 -3.29 -7.49 2.05
C VAL A 244 -4.67 -7.01 1.64
N ASP A 245 -5.06 -7.31 0.41
CA ASP A 245 -6.46 -7.17 0.01
C ASP A 245 -7.33 -8.27 0.64
N GLY A 246 -8.40 -7.84 1.29
CA GLY A 246 -9.29 -8.66 2.10
C GLY A 246 -10.19 -9.58 1.29
N ASP A 247 -10.27 -9.43 -0.03
CA ASP A 247 -10.93 -10.36 -0.93
C ASP A 247 -9.94 -11.41 -1.43
N ARG A 248 -10.23 -12.70 -1.17
CA ARG A 248 -9.35 -13.82 -1.53
C ARG A 248 -9.45 -14.23 -2.98
N LEU A 249 -10.53 -13.89 -3.69
CA LEU A 249 -10.76 -14.31 -5.07
C LEU A 249 -10.35 -13.27 -6.11
N ARG A 250 -10.01 -12.05 -5.67
CA ARG A 250 -9.58 -10.99 -6.57
C ARG A 250 -8.28 -11.41 -7.30
N PRO A 251 -8.21 -11.29 -8.64
CA PRO A 251 -6.98 -11.58 -9.38
C PRO A 251 -5.84 -10.58 -9.11
N ASP A 252 -6.15 -9.32 -8.78
CA ASP A 252 -5.15 -8.29 -8.45
C ASP A 252 -5.31 -7.77 -7.01
N ARG A 253 -4.62 -8.41 -6.07
CA ARG A 253 -4.76 -8.22 -4.61
C ARG A 253 -3.80 -7.18 -4.06
N ARG A 254 -3.96 -5.94 -4.48
CA ARG A 254 -3.15 -4.82 -3.99
C ARG A 254 -3.59 -4.38 -2.61
N GLY A 255 -2.70 -4.50 -1.63
CA GLY A 255 -2.90 -3.92 -0.32
C GLY A 255 -2.74 -2.41 -0.38
N ARG A 256 -3.73 -1.65 0.10
CA ARG A 256 -3.72 -0.19 0.12
C ARG A 256 -3.89 0.36 1.53
N LEU A 257 -3.03 1.28 1.95
CA LEU A 257 -3.14 1.97 3.23
C LEU A 257 -2.99 3.48 3.03
N HIS A 258 -3.84 4.25 3.71
CA HIS A 258 -3.75 5.70 3.82
C HIS A 258 -3.42 6.05 5.27
N ALA A 259 -2.36 6.82 5.47
CA ALA A 259 -2.07 7.42 6.76
C ALA A 259 -1.74 8.90 6.66
N ARG A 260 -1.89 9.66 7.76
CA ARG A 260 -1.31 11.00 7.83
C ARG A 260 0.21 10.91 7.93
N THR A 261 0.71 10.09 8.84
CA THR A 261 2.15 9.85 9.03
C THR A 261 2.47 8.36 9.14
N VAL A 262 3.65 7.96 8.66
CA VAL A 262 4.15 6.60 8.71
C VAL A 262 5.61 6.58 9.17
N GLU A 263 5.93 5.69 10.08
CA GLU A 263 7.32 5.38 10.46
C GLU A 263 7.60 3.88 10.40
N ILE A 264 8.75 3.54 9.83
CA ILE A 264 9.28 2.17 9.77
C ILE A 264 10.68 2.21 10.35
N LEU A 265 10.81 1.75 11.59
CA LEU A 265 11.99 1.94 12.44
C LEU A 265 12.50 0.65 13.07
N GLY A 266 13.77 0.62 13.43
CA GLY A 266 14.42 -0.42 14.24
C GLY A 266 14.35 -1.80 13.59
N GLY A 267 14.80 -1.95 12.35
CA GLY A 267 14.85 -3.23 11.64
C GLY A 267 13.52 -3.70 11.06
N SER A 268 12.51 -2.82 10.99
CA SER A 268 11.16 -3.19 10.60
C SER A 268 11.00 -3.30 9.08
N TRP A 269 10.00 -4.08 8.67
CA TRP A 269 9.76 -4.49 7.29
C TRP A 269 8.27 -4.41 6.93
N LEU A 270 7.93 -3.54 5.98
CA LEU A 270 6.63 -3.51 5.31
C LEU A 270 6.69 -4.19 3.93
N SER A 271 5.67 -4.98 3.58
CA SER A 271 5.62 -5.79 2.38
C SER A 271 4.16 -6.01 1.90
N HIS A 272 3.96 -6.78 0.84
CA HIS A 272 2.69 -7.40 0.45
C HIS A 272 2.90 -8.93 0.33
N PRO A 273 1.86 -9.79 0.38
CA PRO A 273 2.02 -11.24 0.25
C PRO A 273 2.70 -11.66 -1.06
N GLU A 274 3.21 -12.88 -1.14
CA GLU A 274 3.68 -13.44 -2.42
C GLU A 274 2.51 -13.64 -3.39
N SER A 275 2.75 -13.38 -4.68
CA SER A 275 1.79 -13.71 -5.74
C SER A 275 1.66 -15.23 -5.91
N SER A 276 0.54 -15.67 -6.50
CA SER A 276 0.28 -17.07 -6.83
C SER A 276 -0.06 -17.22 -8.32
N ASP A 277 -0.45 -18.42 -8.73
CA ASP A 277 -0.95 -18.73 -10.07
C ASP A 277 -2.35 -18.21 -10.36
N VAL A 278 -3.09 -17.79 -9.33
CA VAL A 278 -4.46 -17.27 -9.45
C VAL A 278 -4.59 -15.79 -9.12
N PHE A 279 -3.64 -15.21 -8.38
CA PHE A 279 -3.64 -13.78 -8.07
C PHE A 279 -2.23 -13.17 -8.12
N GLN A 280 -2.16 -11.90 -8.46
CA GLN A 280 -0.99 -11.04 -8.27
C GLN A 280 -1.23 -10.10 -7.09
N THR A 281 -0.15 -9.52 -6.57
CA THR A 281 -0.18 -8.64 -5.38
C THR A 281 0.66 -7.40 -5.61
N GLY A 282 0.43 -6.38 -4.79
CA GLY A 282 1.17 -5.13 -4.80
C GLY A 282 0.90 -4.34 -3.52
N LEU A 283 1.75 -3.35 -3.28
CA LEU A 283 1.63 -2.45 -2.13
C LEU A 283 1.40 -1.02 -2.61
N GLU A 284 0.35 -0.39 -2.08
CA GLU A 284 0.05 1.03 -2.26
C GLU A 284 -0.02 1.75 -0.92
N LEU A 285 0.79 2.78 -0.76
CA LEU A 285 0.85 3.59 0.45
C LEU A 285 0.64 5.06 0.11
N VAL A 286 -0.36 5.67 0.75
CA VAL A 286 -0.63 7.11 0.68
C VAL A 286 -0.34 7.72 2.04
N VAL A 287 0.54 8.73 2.08
CA VAL A 287 0.98 9.40 3.30
C VAL A 287 0.79 10.91 3.17
N ASP A 288 -0.15 11.49 3.90
CA ASP A 288 -0.49 12.91 3.71
C ASP A 288 0.63 13.86 4.12
N ASP A 289 1.47 13.47 5.07
CA ASP A 289 2.41 14.38 5.73
C ASP A 289 3.85 13.85 5.73
N ALA A 290 4.16 12.80 6.49
CA ALA A 290 5.53 12.34 6.68
C ALA A 290 5.67 10.82 6.63
N LEU A 291 6.55 10.33 5.76
CA LEU A 291 7.03 8.95 5.71
C LEU A 291 8.50 8.89 6.13
N THR A 292 8.79 8.18 7.22
CA THR A 292 10.16 7.95 7.70
C THR A 292 10.52 6.48 7.64
N ILE A 293 11.64 6.14 7.01
CA ILE A 293 12.21 4.79 7.00
C ILE A 293 13.66 4.89 7.45
N ASP A 294 13.98 4.35 8.62
CA ASP A 294 15.34 4.43 9.16
C ASP A 294 16.33 3.51 8.43
N ALA A 295 17.64 3.72 8.68
CA ALA A 295 18.71 3.01 7.98
C ALA A 295 18.71 1.48 8.15
N THR A 296 17.98 0.96 9.14
CA THR A 296 17.88 -0.49 9.41
C THR A 296 16.61 -1.11 8.85
N SER A 297 15.67 -0.28 8.39
CA SER A 297 14.31 -0.67 8.04
C SER A 297 14.07 -0.60 6.53
N ARG A 298 12.98 -1.24 6.08
CA ARG A 298 12.68 -1.32 4.64
C ARG A 298 11.21 -1.51 4.31
N VAL A 299 10.85 -1.07 3.11
CA VAL A 299 9.73 -1.64 2.35
C VAL A 299 10.34 -2.58 1.32
N ASP A 300 10.09 -3.88 1.43
CA ASP A 300 10.78 -4.88 0.62
C ASP A 300 9.83 -5.96 0.13
N VAL A 301 9.73 -6.10 -1.18
CA VAL A 301 8.85 -7.03 -1.90
C VAL A 301 9.68 -7.91 -2.85
N THR A 302 10.92 -8.19 -2.47
CA THR A 302 11.85 -9.03 -3.25
C THR A 302 11.24 -10.41 -3.51
N GLY A 303 11.24 -10.85 -4.78
CA GLY A 303 10.73 -12.16 -5.19
C GLY A 303 9.22 -12.35 -5.00
N ARG A 304 8.43 -11.28 -4.77
CA ARG A 304 6.98 -11.37 -4.53
C ARG A 304 6.10 -11.12 -5.76
N GLY A 305 6.72 -10.97 -6.92
CA GLY A 305 6.06 -10.83 -8.22
C GLY A 305 5.63 -12.15 -8.82
N TYR A 306 5.52 -12.22 -10.14
CA TYR A 306 5.04 -13.42 -10.82
C TYR A 306 5.93 -14.64 -10.57
N LEU A 307 5.30 -15.81 -10.48
CA LEU A 307 5.98 -17.05 -10.14
C LEU A 307 7.02 -17.46 -11.18
N GLY A 308 8.21 -17.86 -10.73
CA GLY A 308 9.17 -18.55 -11.57
C GLY A 308 8.69 -19.94 -12.00
N ALA A 309 9.35 -20.51 -13.01
CA ALA A 309 9.07 -21.86 -13.48
C ALA A 309 9.20 -22.90 -12.36
N ARG A 310 8.34 -23.92 -12.42
CA ARG A 310 8.30 -25.10 -11.54
C ARG A 310 8.05 -24.81 -10.06
N ARG A 311 7.81 -23.56 -9.67
CA ARG A 311 7.42 -23.19 -8.30
C ARG A 311 6.06 -23.79 -7.94
N PRO A 312 5.76 -23.97 -6.63
CA PRO A 312 4.39 -24.26 -6.21
C PRO A 312 3.41 -23.25 -6.83
N GLY A 313 2.36 -23.74 -7.48
CA GLY A 313 1.41 -22.95 -8.28
C GLY A 313 1.78 -22.83 -9.77
N ASN A 314 3.04 -22.97 -10.15
CA ASN A 314 3.49 -22.88 -11.55
C ASN A 314 4.29 -24.13 -11.97
N ASN A 315 3.61 -25.26 -12.18
CA ASN A 315 4.26 -26.57 -12.40
C ASN A 315 4.82 -26.80 -13.82
N VAL A 316 4.93 -25.74 -14.64
CA VAL A 316 5.46 -25.78 -16.01
C VAL A 316 6.89 -25.20 -16.07
N TRP A 317 7.55 -25.33 -17.22
CA TRP A 317 8.97 -24.93 -17.41
C TRP A 317 9.13 -23.44 -17.70
N GLU A 318 8.03 -22.75 -17.96
CA GLU A 318 7.95 -21.33 -18.23
C GLU A 318 7.70 -20.54 -16.95
N GLY A 319 8.42 -19.43 -16.78
CA GLY A 319 8.08 -18.44 -15.77
C GLY A 319 6.75 -17.74 -16.09
N ARG A 320 6.03 -17.26 -15.08
CA ARG A 320 4.81 -16.46 -15.31
C ARG A 320 5.17 -15.01 -15.64
N THR A 321 4.35 -14.38 -16.48
CA THR A 321 4.53 -13.01 -16.95
C THR A 321 3.20 -12.23 -16.92
N LEU A 322 3.17 -11.04 -17.53
CA LEU A 322 2.03 -10.13 -17.62
C LEU A 322 0.69 -10.86 -17.82
N GLY A 323 -0.31 -10.48 -17.02
CA GLY A 323 -1.60 -11.16 -16.98
C GLY A 323 -1.59 -12.42 -16.13
N ASN A 324 -0.54 -12.61 -15.34
CA ASN A 324 -0.30 -13.79 -14.50
C ASN A 324 -0.49 -15.10 -15.28
N THR A 325 0.23 -15.27 -16.39
CA THR A 325 0.16 -16.47 -17.25
C THR A 325 1.55 -17.00 -17.59
N SER A 326 1.67 -18.30 -17.85
CA SER A 326 2.90 -18.91 -18.36
C SER A 326 3.06 -18.77 -19.88
N VAL A 327 1.98 -18.44 -20.60
CA VAL A 327 2.01 -18.24 -22.04
C VAL A 327 2.81 -16.98 -22.36
N GLY A 328 3.85 -17.12 -23.18
CA GLY A 328 4.78 -16.03 -23.49
C GLY A 328 5.78 -15.72 -22.37
N GLY A 329 5.83 -16.56 -21.32
CA GLY A 329 6.81 -16.50 -20.26
C GLY A 329 8.23 -16.87 -20.72
N SER A 330 9.22 -16.55 -19.88
CA SER A 330 10.60 -16.97 -20.13
C SER A 330 10.69 -18.49 -20.09
N THR A 331 11.23 -19.07 -21.15
CA THR A 331 11.34 -20.53 -21.33
C THR A 331 12.74 -21.02 -20.98
N ARG A 332 12.88 -22.30 -20.60
CA ARG A 332 14.18 -22.92 -20.28
C ARG A 332 14.97 -22.09 -19.27
N ARG A 333 16.30 -22.15 -19.29
CA ARG A 333 17.18 -21.47 -18.30
C ARG A 333 17.28 -19.94 -18.48
N ASN A 334 16.30 -19.30 -19.10
CA ASN A 334 16.35 -17.87 -19.40
C ASN A 334 15.78 -17.04 -18.25
N GLY A 335 16.38 -15.87 -18.00
CA GLY A 335 15.90 -14.94 -16.98
C GLY A 335 14.55 -14.33 -17.34
N GLY A 336 13.79 -13.90 -16.35
CA GLY A 336 12.58 -13.08 -16.56
C GLY A 336 12.94 -11.69 -17.10
N SER A 337 12.02 -11.06 -17.83
CA SER A 337 12.11 -9.69 -18.33
C SER A 337 10.97 -8.80 -17.81
N TYR A 338 11.26 -7.56 -17.42
CA TYR A 338 10.24 -6.53 -17.14
C TYR A 338 10.64 -5.16 -17.68
N GLY A 339 11.54 -4.45 -16.99
CA GLY A 339 12.13 -3.19 -17.46
C GLY A 339 13.35 -3.42 -18.34
N GLY A 340 14.16 -4.41 -17.99
CA GLY A 340 15.27 -4.94 -18.78
C GLY A 340 14.98 -6.35 -19.26
N SER A 341 15.63 -6.75 -20.35
CA SER A 341 15.55 -8.11 -20.88
C SER A 341 16.24 -9.10 -19.94
N GLY A 342 15.60 -10.25 -19.70
CA GLY A 342 16.25 -11.39 -19.09
C GLY A 342 17.41 -11.88 -19.94
N GLY A 343 18.48 -12.32 -19.27
CA GLY A 343 19.63 -12.92 -19.91
C GLY A 343 19.29 -14.29 -20.50
N ILE A 344 19.93 -14.62 -21.61
CA ILE A 344 19.75 -15.90 -22.29
C ILE A 344 20.76 -16.91 -21.75
N GLY A 345 20.27 -18.05 -21.26
CA GLY A 345 21.11 -19.15 -20.79
C GLY A 345 21.62 -20.03 -21.93
N THR A 346 22.45 -21.02 -21.61
CA THR A 346 23.11 -21.87 -22.63
C THR A 346 22.18 -22.84 -23.37
N ALA A 347 20.92 -22.97 -22.96
CA ALA A 347 19.99 -23.99 -23.46
C ALA A 347 19.04 -23.50 -24.57
N GLY A 348 19.26 -22.30 -25.12
CA GLY A 348 18.35 -21.67 -26.09
C GLY A 348 17.00 -21.27 -25.47
N GLY A 349 15.95 -21.17 -26.28
CA GLY A 349 14.66 -20.63 -25.85
C GLY A 349 14.61 -19.10 -25.93
N THR A 350 13.68 -18.51 -25.20
CA THR A 350 13.42 -17.06 -25.22
C THR A 350 13.15 -16.52 -23.83
N ALA A 351 13.58 -15.28 -23.57
CA ALA A 351 13.05 -14.49 -22.47
C ALA A 351 11.69 -13.90 -22.85
N ASN A 352 10.81 -13.64 -21.87
CA ASN A 352 9.52 -12.99 -22.14
C ASN A 352 9.70 -11.56 -22.67
N ALA A 353 8.68 -11.05 -23.35
CA ALA A 353 8.65 -9.66 -23.81
C ALA A 353 8.64 -8.68 -22.62
N LEU A 354 9.19 -7.48 -22.82
CA LEU A 354 9.08 -6.38 -21.86
C LEU A 354 7.63 -5.88 -21.80
N TYR A 355 7.22 -5.39 -20.64
CA TYR A 355 5.90 -4.83 -20.41
C TYR A 355 5.95 -3.70 -19.38
N GLY A 356 4.84 -2.96 -19.24
CA GLY A 356 4.73 -1.81 -18.35
C GLY A 356 5.35 -0.52 -18.92
N GLN A 357 4.98 0.62 -18.35
CA GLN A 357 5.51 1.94 -18.71
C GLN A 357 6.61 2.37 -17.72
N PRO A 358 7.74 2.94 -18.19
CA PRO A 358 8.78 3.44 -17.28
C PRO A 358 8.30 4.51 -16.29
N GLU A 359 7.39 5.38 -16.71
CA GLU A 359 6.93 6.55 -15.94
C GLU A 359 5.85 6.21 -14.90
N ASP A 360 5.19 5.06 -15.08
CA ASP A 360 4.16 4.56 -14.18
C ASP A 360 4.23 3.03 -14.05
N PRO A 361 5.26 2.51 -13.37
CA PRO A 361 5.36 1.08 -13.14
C PRO A 361 4.17 0.60 -12.29
N ASN A 362 3.41 -0.33 -12.85
CA ASN A 362 2.12 -0.75 -12.31
C ASN A 362 1.95 -2.27 -12.30
N GLU A 363 3.00 -3.01 -12.62
CA GLU A 363 3.00 -4.47 -12.70
C GLU A 363 4.16 -5.05 -11.88
N PRO A 364 4.00 -6.26 -11.33
CA PRO A 364 5.12 -7.00 -10.76
C PRO A 364 6.06 -7.51 -11.86
N GLY A 365 7.29 -7.86 -11.45
CA GLY A 365 8.27 -8.52 -12.29
C GLY A 365 7.85 -9.94 -12.67
N SER A 366 8.40 -10.44 -13.78
CA SER A 366 8.17 -11.78 -14.30
C SER A 366 9.07 -12.83 -13.67
N GLY A 367 8.60 -14.08 -13.67
CA GLY A 367 9.39 -15.23 -13.27
C GLY A 367 10.40 -15.66 -14.34
N GLY A 368 11.53 -16.22 -13.90
CA GLY A 368 12.49 -16.90 -14.77
C GLY A 368 12.01 -18.29 -15.19
N GLY A 369 12.50 -18.79 -16.32
CA GLY A 369 12.24 -20.15 -16.78
C GLY A 369 13.11 -21.20 -16.06
N ALA A 370 12.86 -22.48 -16.30
CA ALA A 370 13.71 -23.58 -15.82
C ALA A 370 13.70 -24.80 -16.74
N ASP A 371 14.71 -25.67 -16.59
CA ASP A 371 14.81 -26.97 -17.30
C ASP A 371 14.65 -28.20 -16.38
N SER A 372 14.94 -28.08 -15.08
CA SER A 372 14.82 -29.20 -14.13
C SER A 372 14.35 -28.74 -12.75
N ASP A 373 15.00 -27.70 -12.23
CA ASP A 373 14.67 -27.12 -10.93
C ASP A 373 13.78 -25.90 -11.11
N PHE A 374 14.18 -24.76 -10.55
CA PHE A 374 13.27 -23.79 -9.99
C PHE A 374 13.68 -22.39 -10.47
N GLY A 375 12.87 -21.77 -11.35
CA GLY A 375 13.11 -20.40 -11.84
C GLY A 375 12.85 -19.34 -10.77
N GLY A 376 13.57 -18.23 -10.77
CA GLY A 376 13.39 -17.16 -9.79
C GLY A 376 12.03 -16.46 -9.94
N HIS A 377 11.40 -16.07 -8.83
CA HIS A 377 10.19 -15.23 -8.86
C HIS A 377 10.55 -13.80 -9.28
N GLY A 378 9.65 -13.10 -9.96
CA GLY A 378 9.83 -11.67 -10.20
C GLY A 378 9.76 -10.84 -8.92
N GLY A 379 10.23 -9.60 -8.94
CA GLY A 379 10.06 -8.65 -7.84
C GLY A 379 8.62 -8.15 -7.74
N GLY A 380 8.18 -7.78 -6.53
CA GLY A 380 6.83 -7.24 -6.28
C GLY A 380 6.64 -5.80 -6.76
N LEU A 381 5.56 -5.16 -6.32
CA LEU A 381 5.20 -3.79 -6.70
C LEU A 381 5.09 -2.89 -5.46
N ILE A 382 5.83 -1.77 -5.47
CA ILE A 382 5.75 -0.71 -4.46
C ILE A 382 5.25 0.56 -5.13
N ARG A 383 4.14 1.14 -4.64
CA ARG A 383 3.67 2.46 -5.04
C ARG A 383 3.45 3.31 -3.80
N ILE A 384 4.15 4.44 -3.72
CA ILE A 384 4.11 5.35 -2.58
C ILE A 384 3.81 6.76 -3.07
N VAL A 385 2.85 7.42 -2.42
CA VAL A 385 2.61 8.86 -2.54
C VAL A 385 2.76 9.44 -1.14
N ALA A 386 3.67 10.40 -0.97
CA ALA A 386 3.89 11.05 0.31
C ALA A 386 4.19 12.54 0.14
N ARG A 387 3.89 13.38 1.13
CA ARG A 387 4.38 14.77 1.11
C ARG A 387 5.88 14.81 1.41
N ASN A 388 6.29 14.46 2.63
CA ASN A 388 7.68 14.48 3.05
C ASN A 388 8.21 13.06 3.24
N VAL A 389 9.29 12.71 2.55
CA VAL A 389 9.93 11.38 2.64
C VAL A 389 11.33 11.53 3.20
N THR A 390 11.58 10.91 4.35
CA THR A 390 12.93 10.69 4.88
C THR A 390 13.29 9.22 4.70
N LEU A 391 14.02 8.91 3.62
CA LEU A 391 14.44 7.55 3.29
C LEU A 391 15.92 7.37 3.66
N ASN A 392 16.17 6.83 4.85
CA ASN A 392 17.51 6.37 5.23
C ASN A 392 17.68 4.85 5.02
N GLY A 393 16.58 4.11 5.04
CA GLY A 393 16.53 2.67 4.76
C GLY A 393 16.36 2.34 3.28
N GLN A 394 15.56 1.31 2.99
CA GLN A 394 15.48 0.74 1.64
C GLN A 394 14.03 0.61 1.13
N LEU A 395 13.83 0.91 -0.15
CA LEU A 395 12.67 0.44 -0.94
C LEU A 395 13.18 -0.61 -1.94
N VAL A 396 12.72 -1.86 -1.83
CA VAL A 396 13.30 -2.99 -2.56
C VAL A 396 12.22 -3.78 -3.29
N ALA A 397 12.37 -3.94 -4.59
CA ALA A 397 11.51 -4.79 -5.44
C ALA A 397 12.39 -5.69 -6.33
N ASN A 398 13.41 -6.34 -5.76
CA ASN A 398 14.34 -7.15 -6.54
C ASN A 398 13.68 -8.47 -6.99
N GLY A 399 14.14 -9.03 -8.11
CA GLY A 399 13.80 -10.39 -8.54
C GLY A 399 14.48 -11.42 -7.64
N GLY A 400 13.81 -12.56 -7.45
CA GLY A 400 14.39 -13.71 -6.78
C GLY A 400 15.39 -14.44 -7.67
N ALA A 401 16.44 -14.98 -7.07
CA ALA A 401 17.39 -15.83 -7.78
C ALA A 401 16.75 -17.13 -8.25
N GLY A 402 17.22 -17.65 -9.39
CA GLY A 402 16.95 -19.03 -9.79
C GLY A 402 17.71 -20.02 -8.91
N THR A 403 17.33 -21.29 -8.96
CA THR A 403 18.16 -22.40 -8.45
C THR A 403 18.99 -22.99 -9.60
N PRO A 404 19.82 -24.03 -9.41
CA PRO A 404 20.54 -24.64 -10.53
C PRO A 404 19.61 -24.93 -11.70
N TRP A 405 20.04 -24.59 -12.92
CA TRP A 405 19.23 -24.74 -14.14
C TRP A 405 17.95 -23.85 -14.23
N GLY A 406 17.73 -22.96 -13.27
CA GLY A 406 16.67 -21.94 -13.27
C GLY A 406 17.22 -20.55 -13.56
N GLY A 407 16.56 -19.81 -14.45
CA GLY A 407 16.86 -18.41 -14.71
C GLY A 407 16.40 -17.52 -13.55
N GLY A 408 17.06 -16.38 -13.36
CA GLY A 408 16.66 -15.39 -12.35
C GLY A 408 15.34 -14.69 -12.71
N GLY A 409 14.52 -14.32 -11.73
CA GLY A 409 13.31 -13.52 -11.96
C GLY A 409 13.67 -12.06 -12.24
N SER A 410 12.84 -11.34 -12.98
CA SER A 410 13.11 -9.90 -13.23
C SER A 410 12.83 -9.05 -11.99
N GLY A 411 13.46 -7.88 -11.92
CA GLY A 411 13.10 -6.85 -10.95
C GLY A 411 11.64 -6.40 -11.12
N GLY A 412 11.04 -5.94 -10.03
CA GLY A 412 9.67 -5.47 -9.96
C GLY A 412 9.48 -3.99 -10.27
N GLY A 413 8.37 -3.43 -9.80
CA GLY A 413 8.00 -2.03 -9.99
C GLY A 413 8.15 -1.21 -8.70
N ILE A 414 8.75 -0.03 -8.79
CA ILE A 414 8.74 0.97 -7.70
C ILE A 414 8.29 2.30 -8.27
N LYS A 415 7.22 2.88 -7.72
CA LYS A 415 6.83 4.27 -7.95
C LYS A 415 6.83 5.04 -6.64
N LEU A 416 7.61 6.11 -6.56
CA LEU A 416 7.63 7.04 -5.44
C LEU A 416 7.28 8.44 -5.96
N THR A 417 6.19 9.00 -5.44
CA THR A 417 5.84 10.41 -5.64
C THR A 417 5.98 11.14 -4.31
N ALA A 418 6.83 12.16 -4.25
CA ALA A 418 7.11 12.96 -3.08
C ALA A 418 6.96 14.47 -3.37
N GLU A 419 6.58 15.27 -2.36
CA GLU A 419 6.86 16.71 -2.41
C GLU A 419 8.35 16.94 -2.11
N THR A 420 8.79 16.49 -0.93
CA THR A 420 10.19 16.54 -0.52
C THR A 420 10.75 15.13 -0.32
N LEU A 421 11.88 14.82 -0.94
CA LEU A 421 12.61 13.55 -0.78
C LEU A 421 14.01 13.79 -0.21
N GLY A 422 14.24 13.32 1.02
CA GLY A 422 15.53 13.38 1.71
C GLY A 422 15.98 12.02 2.26
N GLY A 423 17.12 12.04 2.96
CA GLY A 423 17.76 10.85 3.55
C GLY A 423 18.89 10.25 2.71
N ALA A 424 19.53 9.19 3.21
CA ALA A 424 20.72 8.57 2.58
C ALA A 424 20.51 7.13 2.07
N GLY A 425 19.25 6.67 2.05
CA GLY A 425 18.85 5.30 1.73
C GLY A 425 18.89 4.96 0.23
N SER A 426 18.21 3.87 -0.16
CA SER A 426 18.25 3.36 -1.53
C SER A 426 16.90 2.87 -2.06
N LEU A 427 16.74 2.92 -3.38
CA LEU A 427 15.64 2.29 -4.11
C LEU A 427 16.24 1.26 -5.09
N SER A 428 15.80 0.00 -5.04
CA SER A 428 16.35 -1.04 -5.92
C SER A 428 15.29 -1.97 -6.51
N ALA A 429 15.32 -2.15 -7.83
CA ALA A 429 14.54 -3.17 -8.54
C ALA A 429 15.47 -4.00 -9.44
N HIS A 430 16.45 -4.68 -8.82
CA HIS A 430 17.41 -5.52 -9.53
C HIS A 430 16.77 -6.81 -10.07
N GLY A 431 17.27 -7.32 -11.18
CA GLY A 431 17.00 -8.69 -11.59
C GLY A 431 17.67 -9.69 -10.65
N GLY A 432 17.05 -10.85 -10.46
CA GLY A 432 17.62 -11.95 -9.69
C GLY A 432 18.77 -12.64 -10.43
N ASP A 433 19.73 -13.16 -9.69
CA ASP A 433 20.86 -13.90 -10.27
C ASP A 433 20.44 -15.27 -10.83
N ALA A 434 21.24 -15.81 -11.74
CA ALA A 434 21.12 -17.20 -12.16
C ALA A 434 21.50 -18.15 -11.01
N GLY A 435 20.83 -19.31 -10.92
CA GLY A 435 21.12 -20.27 -9.86
C GLY A 435 22.30 -21.21 -10.10
N SER A 436 22.98 -21.09 -11.26
CA SER A 436 24.26 -21.75 -11.56
C SER A 436 24.98 -21.01 -12.69
N THR A 437 26.09 -21.56 -13.21
CA THR A 437 26.91 -20.94 -14.26
C THR A 437 26.34 -21.01 -15.67
N GLN A 438 25.14 -21.58 -15.86
CA GLN A 438 24.55 -21.80 -17.20
C GLN A 438 23.24 -21.05 -17.46
N PRO A 439 22.35 -20.83 -16.47
CA PRO A 439 21.16 -20.00 -16.65
C PRO A 439 21.50 -18.53 -16.88
N GLY A 440 20.52 -17.80 -17.41
CA GLY A 440 20.54 -16.35 -17.54
C GLY A 440 20.00 -15.64 -16.30
N GLY A 441 20.52 -14.44 -16.03
CA GLY A 441 20.08 -13.58 -14.95
C GLY A 441 18.80 -12.86 -15.32
N GLY A 442 17.96 -12.52 -14.35
CA GLY A 442 16.75 -11.73 -14.59
C GLY A 442 17.09 -10.31 -15.06
N GLY A 443 16.25 -9.73 -15.91
CA GLY A 443 16.36 -8.32 -16.27
C GLY A 443 16.00 -7.40 -15.11
N GLY A 444 16.56 -6.18 -15.09
CA GLY A 444 16.19 -5.17 -14.12
C GLY A 444 14.71 -4.76 -14.23
N GLY A 445 14.19 -4.22 -13.14
CA GLY A 445 12.80 -3.77 -13.02
C GLY A 445 12.58 -2.35 -13.52
N ARG A 446 11.51 -1.71 -13.04
CA ARG A 446 11.17 -0.32 -13.38
C ARG A 446 11.06 0.51 -12.11
N VAL A 447 11.81 1.61 -12.05
CA VAL A 447 11.76 2.54 -10.91
C VAL A 447 11.43 3.94 -11.40
N ALA A 448 10.34 4.51 -10.90
CA ALA A 448 9.91 5.88 -11.13
C ALA A 448 9.97 6.68 -9.83
N VAL A 449 10.71 7.79 -9.83
CA VAL A 449 10.81 8.71 -8.69
C VAL A 449 10.44 10.11 -9.17
N LEU A 450 9.32 10.62 -8.66
CA LEU A 450 8.81 11.95 -8.94
C LEU A 450 8.89 12.76 -7.64
N TYR A 451 9.58 13.89 -7.66
CA TYR A 451 9.77 14.73 -6.46
C TYR A 451 9.68 16.22 -6.82
N GLN A 452 9.23 17.09 -5.91
CA GLN A 452 9.36 18.55 -6.13
C GLN A 452 10.73 19.06 -5.67
N THR A 453 11.14 18.64 -4.47
CA THR A 453 12.38 19.06 -3.80
C THR A 453 13.20 17.84 -3.40
N LEU A 454 14.50 17.84 -3.73
CA LEU A 454 15.47 16.92 -3.11
C LEU A 454 16.11 17.59 -1.90
N ASP A 455 15.90 17.01 -0.74
CA ASP A 455 16.56 17.40 0.51
C ASP A 455 17.75 16.48 0.79
N GLY A 456 18.76 16.56 -0.08
CA GLY A 456 20.00 15.80 0.05
C GLY A 456 19.94 14.32 -0.34
N PHE A 457 18.79 13.80 -0.81
CA PHE A 457 18.71 12.41 -1.25
C PHE A 457 19.57 12.14 -2.50
N PRO A 458 20.51 11.18 -2.46
CA PRO A 458 21.38 10.88 -3.59
C PRO A 458 20.65 10.02 -4.64
N LEU A 459 20.25 10.62 -5.76
CA LEU A 459 19.59 9.88 -6.87
C LEU A 459 20.45 8.74 -7.45
N ALA A 460 21.76 8.74 -7.23
CA ALA A 460 22.65 7.63 -7.58
C ALA A 460 22.32 6.32 -6.82
N ASN A 461 21.59 6.40 -5.70
CA ASN A 461 21.13 5.24 -4.94
C ASN A 461 19.85 4.61 -5.50
N VAL A 462 19.35 5.09 -6.64
CA VAL A 462 18.21 4.51 -7.35
C VAL A 462 18.72 3.59 -8.46
N LEU A 463 18.49 2.29 -8.33
CA LEU A 463 19.10 1.29 -9.21
C LEU A 463 18.10 0.24 -9.71
N ALA A 464 18.30 -0.23 -10.94
CA ALA A 464 17.52 -1.30 -11.56
C ALA A 464 18.43 -2.20 -12.41
N ASN A 465 19.54 -2.66 -11.86
CA ASN A 465 20.50 -3.48 -12.60
C ASN A 465 19.93 -4.86 -12.96
N GLY A 466 20.38 -5.45 -14.06
CA GLY A 466 20.12 -6.86 -14.34
C GLY A 466 20.87 -7.79 -13.39
N GLY A 467 20.38 -9.02 -13.27
CA GLY A 467 20.99 -10.08 -12.46
C GLY A 467 22.25 -10.65 -13.12
N THR A 468 23.17 -11.12 -12.29
CA THR A 468 24.44 -11.71 -12.69
C THR A 468 24.26 -13.18 -13.10
N ALA A 469 24.96 -13.58 -14.17
CA ALA A 469 24.84 -14.90 -14.80
C ALA A 469 25.85 -15.08 -15.94
N TRP A 470 25.84 -16.24 -16.59
CA TRP A 470 26.53 -16.46 -17.87
C TRP A 470 26.01 -15.51 -18.96
N GLY A 471 24.68 -15.46 -19.12
CA GLY A 471 23.98 -14.40 -19.81
C GLY A 471 23.42 -13.44 -18.78
N ALA A 472 24.11 -12.32 -18.52
CA ALA A 472 23.62 -11.31 -17.59
C ALA A 472 22.29 -10.71 -18.07
N GLY A 473 21.41 -10.40 -17.13
CA GLY A 473 20.21 -9.62 -17.44
C GLY A 473 20.58 -8.19 -17.86
N ALA A 474 19.78 -7.59 -18.74
CA ALA A 474 19.92 -6.18 -19.04
C ALA A 474 19.40 -5.32 -17.88
N ASN A 475 19.96 -4.13 -17.72
CA ASN A 475 19.44 -3.14 -16.78
C ASN A 475 18.02 -2.73 -17.18
N GLY A 476 17.23 -2.44 -16.15
CA GLY A 476 15.89 -1.91 -16.26
C GLY A 476 15.85 -0.40 -16.47
N SER A 477 14.66 0.18 -16.30
CA SER A 477 14.42 1.59 -16.55
C SER A 477 14.34 2.40 -15.27
N LEU A 478 15.01 3.56 -15.26
CA LEU A 478 14.87 4.58 -14.22
C LEU A 478 14.19 5.81 -14.83
N PHE A 479 13.08 6.24 -14.24
CA PHE A 479 12.42 7.50 -14.56
C PHE A 479 12.52 8.43 -13.36
N LEU A 480 13.40 9.43 -13.44
CA LEU A 480 13.63 10.40 -12.37
C LEU A 480 13.15 11.76 -12.85
N GLN A 481 12.12 12.29 -12.21
CA GLN A 481 11.52 13.55 -12.61
C GLN A 481 11.41 14.50 -11.42
N GLN A 482 12.11 15.62 -11.53
CA GLN A 482 11.77 16.78 -10.70
C GLN A 482 10.51 17.43 -11.26
N LEU A 483 9.48 17.54 -10.41
CA LEU A 483 8.26 18.26 -10.67
C LEU A 483 8.54 19.75 -10.42
N ASN A 484 8.44 20.56 -11.47
CA ASN A 484 8.63 22.00 -11.32
C ASN A 484 7.46 22.60 -10.55
N TYR A 485 7.67 22.90 -9.28
CA TYR A 485 6.90 23.93 -8.58
C TYR A 485 7.61 25.26 -8.76
N VAL A 486 7.06 26.14 -9.60
CA VAL A 486 7.46 27.54 -9.60
C VAL A 486 6.78 28.16 -8.37
N SER A 487 7.54 28.33 -7.28
CA SER A 487 7.12 29.30 -6.27
C SER A 487 6.85 30.61 -7.00
N PRO A 488 5.66 31.23 -6.87
CA PRO A 488 5.42 32.50 -7.52
C PRO A 488 6.54 33.47 -7.09
N PRO A 489 7.28 34.08 -8.03
CA PRO A 489 8.14 35.18 -7.67
C PRO A 489 7.28 36.25 -7.00
N ALA A 490 7.77 36.84 -5.91
CA ALA A 490 7.15 38.04 -5.37
C ALA A 490 6.93 39.02 -6.52
N LEU A 491 5.70 39.51 -6.65
CA LEU A 491 5.28 40.39 -7.75
C LEU A 491 6.21 41.61 -7.83
N THR A 492 7.16 41.58 -8.75
CA THR A 492 7.79 42.76 -9.30
C THR A 492 7.72 42.66 -10.81
N ASN A 493 6.77 43.39 -11.39
CA ASN A 493 6.70 43.69 -12.82
C ASN A 493 7.90 44.62 -13.17
N PRO A 494 8.65 44.43 -14.28
CA PRO A 494 8.17 44.84 -15.61
C PRO A 494 8.59 43.94 -16.80
N SER A 495 8.01 44.25 -17.96
CA SER A 495 8.02 43.55 -19.26
C SER A 495 9.24 43.80 -20.18
N ARG A 496 9.57 42.83 -21.05
CA ARG A 496 9.75 42.97 -22.54
C ARG A 496 10.33 41.71 -23.22
N ASN A 497 9.90 41.49 -24.48
CA ASN A 497 10.44 40.55 -25.50
C ASN A 497 9.89 39.10 -25.58
N GLY A 498 8.60 38.92 -25.36
CA GLY A 498 7.74 38.28 -26.38
C GLY A 498 7.93 36.79 -26.70
N PHE A 499 8.64 36.00 -25.91
CA PHE A 499 8.60 34.53 -26.00
C PHE A 499 8.68 33.90 -24.61
N VAL A 500 7.54 33.42 -24.10
CA VAL A 500 7.46 32.53 -22.94
C VAL A 500 6.41 31.46 -23.25
N GLY A 501 6.83 30.19 -23.28
CA GLY A 501 5.92 29.06 -23.17
C GLY A 501 5.47 28.94 -21.72
N PHE A 502 4.15 28.97 -21.48
CA PHE A 502 3.46 28.74 -20.21
C PHE A 502 3.93 29.59 -19.01
N THR A 503 3.10 30.51 -18.53
CA THR A 503 3.43 31.36 -17.36
C THR A 503 2.87 30.84 -16.03
N SER A 504 1.67 30.24 -15.96
CA SER A 504 1.18 29.56 -14.74
C SER A 504 -0.18 28.89 -14.95
N ILE A 505 -0.49 27.88 -14.12
CA ILE A 505 -1.87 27.53 -13.72
C ILE A 505 -2.01 28.02 -12.28
N GLN A 506 -2.84 29.03 -12.06
CA GLN A 506 -3.22 29.45 -10.72
C GLN A 506 -4.56 28.81 -10.39
N LEU A 507 -4.66 28.20 -9.21
CA LEU A 507 -5.91 27.70 -8.64
C LEU A 507 -6.30 28.67 -7.53
N PHE A 508 -7.41 29.38 -7.70
CA PHE A 508 -8.02 30.14 -6.61
C PHE A 508 -9.12 29.30 -6.00
N GLY A 509 -9.00 28.97 -4.71
CA GLY A 509 -10.13 28.60 -3.89
C GLY A 509 -10.60 29.84 -3.14
N SER A 510 -11.77 30.37 -3.45
CA SER A 510 -12.43 31.36 -2.61
C SER A 510 -13.40 30.64 -1.67
N PRO A 511 -13.14 30.56 -0.35
CA PRO A 511 -14.21 30.29 0.59
C PRO A 511 -15.08 31.55 0.62
N ASN A 512 -16.33 31.41 0.16
CA ASN A 512 -17.41 32.40 0.17
C ASN A 512 -17.42 33.46 -0.95
N LEU A 513 -18.34 33.28 -1.90
CA LEU A 513 -19.04 34.37 -2.59
C LEU A 513 -20.54 34.21 -2.33
N ILE A 514 -21.10 35.17 -1.58
CA ILE A 514 -22.54 35.32 -1.40
C ILE A 514 -23.15 35.69 -2.75
N SER A 515 -24.09 34.89 -3.25
CA SER A 515 -24.91 35.25 -4.42
C SER A 515 -25.75 36.48 -4.11
N ALA A 516 -25.73 37.49 -5.00
CA ALA A 516 -26.55 38.69 -4.92
C ALA A 516 -28.07 38.44 -5.06
N ASN A 517 -28.52 37.18 -5.13
CA ASN A 517 -29.94 36.83 -5.18
C ASN A 517 -30.26 35.66 -4.21
N GLY A 518 -30.33 35.95 -2.91
CA GLY A 518 -31.33 35.41 -1.96
C GLY A 518 -31.59 33.90 -1.81
N HIS A 519 -30.78 32.99 -2.35
CA HIS A 519 -30.95 31.54 -2.16
C HIS A 519 -29.72 30.94 -1.47
N SER A 520 -29.92 30.24 -0.34
CA SER A 520 -28.85 29.52 0.36
C SER A 520 -28.40 28.32 -0.48
N LEU A 521 -27.15 28.34 -0.94
CA LEU A 521 -26.49 27.17 -1.50
C LEU A 521 -25.83 26.41 -0.34
N ALA A 522 -26.08 25.11 -0.28
CA ALA A 522 -25.42 24.19 0.64
C ALA A 522 -23.89 24.20 0.43
N GLU A 523 -23.15 23.92 1.51
CA GLU A 523 -21.72 24.16 1.73
C GLU A 523 -20.69 23.44 0.81
N GLU A 524 -21.03 22.93 -0.38
CA GLU A 524 -20.21 21.88 -1.04
C GLU A 524 -19.73 22.16 -2.48
N SER A 525 -19.41 23.41 -2.87
CA SER A 525 -18.74 23.64 -4.16
C SER A 525 -17.66 24.71 -4.11
N VAL A 526 -16.43 24.34 -4.48
CA VAL A 526 -15.32 25.26 -4.76
C VAL A 526 -15.30 25.55 -6.25
N THR A 527 -15.30 26.84 -6.62
CA THR A 527 -15.03 27.21 -8.01
C THR A 527 -13.52 27.27 -8.21
N LEU A 528 -12.96 26.33 -8.97
CA LEU A 528 -11.58 26.39 -9.41
C LEU A 528 -11.50 27.39 -10.56
N GLU A 529 -10.90 28.55 -10.28
CA GLU A 529 -10.50 29.48 -11.32
C GLU A 529 -9.17 29.00 -11.91
N ILE A 530 -9.16 28.68 -13.21
CA ILE A 530 -7.98 28.23 -13.96
C ILE A 530 -7.62 29.34 -14.93
N ARG A 531 -6.51 30.05 -14.66
CA ARG A 531 -5.91 30.95 -15.65
C ARG A 531 -4.93 30.20 -16.52
N TRP A 532 -5.04 30.39 -17.83
CA TRP A 532 -4.15 29.76 -18.81
C TRP A 532 -3.94 30.68 -20.01
N GLN A 533 -2.80 30.50 -20.70
CA GLN A 533 -2.45 31.26 -21.90
C GLN A 533 -1.74 30.33 -22.88
N ALA A 534 -2.19 30.31 -24.14
CA ALA A 534 -1.59 29.51 -25.22
C ALA A 534 -1.56 30.31 -26.52
N PRO A 535 -0.56 30.09 -27.41
CA PRO A 535 -0.46 30.82 -28.69
C PRO A 535 -1.61 30.54 -29.66
N ASP A 536 -2.09 29.29 -29.70
CA ASP A 536 -3.26 28.85 -30.49
C ASP A 536 -4.20 28.02 -29.61
N PRO A 537 -5.04 28.68 -28.81
CA PRO A 537 -5.81 28.06 -27.74
C PRO A 537 -6.93 27.14 -28.26
N GLU A 538 -7.29 27.22 -29.54
CA GLU A 538 -8.27 26.30 -30.13
C GLU A 538 -7.71 24.88 -30.31
N ARG A 539 -6.38 24.73 -30.35
CA ARG A 539 -5.68 23.45 -30.46
C ARG A 539 -5.56 22.67 -29.16
N TYR A 540 -6.01 23.22 -28.03
CA TYR A 540 -5.88 22.58 -26.72
C TYR A 540 -7.24 22.24 -26.12
N VAL A 541 -7.29 21.17 -25.33
CA VAL A 541 -8.42 20.77 -24.50
C VAL A 541 -7.91 20.58 -23.07
N ILE A 542 -8.63 21.13 -22.09
CA ILE A 542 -8.41 20.82 -20.68
C ILE A 542 -9.25 19.59 -20.37
N GLU A 543 -8.65 18.60 -19.74
CA GLU A 543 -9.32 17.41 -19.24
C GLU A 543 -9.14 17.33 -17.73
N MET A 544 -10.18 16.86 -17.03
CA MET A 544 -10.11 16.59 -15.59
C MET A 544 -10.21 15.09 -15.32
N SER A 545 -9.66 14.64 -14.20
CA SER A 545 -9.79 13.29 -13.70
C SER A 545 -9.82 13.32 -12.17
N HIS A 546 -10.58 12.42 -11.54
CA HIS A 546 -10.59 12.27 -10.08
C HIS A 546 -9.79 11.04 -9.62
N ASP A 547 -9.33 10.22 -10.57
CA ASP A 547 -8.70 8.91 -10.33
C ASP A 547 -7.42 8.70 -11.16
N LEU A 548 -7.00 9.71 -11.96
CA LEU A 548 -5.92 9.68 -12.96
C LEU A 548 -6.14 8.71 -14.14
N VAL A 549 -7.23 7.96 -14.16
CA VAL A 549 -7.54 6.93 -15.17
C VAL A 549 -8.56 7.47 -16.18
N HIS A 550 -9.66 8.05 -15.69
CA HIS A 550 -10.73 8.56 -16.52
C HIS A 550 -10.61 10.07 -16.67
N TRP A 551 -10.39 10.51 -17.91
CA TRP A 551 -10.20 11.91 -18.25
C TRP A 551 -11.39 12.44 -19.04
N THR A 552 -12.08 13.43 -18.48
CA THR A 552 -13.23 14.06 -19.11
C THR A 552 -12.87 15.47 -19.59
N PRO A 553 -13.17 15.83 -20.85
CA PRO A 553 -13.00 17.20 -21.33
C PRO A 553 -13.81 18.19 -20.48
N VAL A 554 -13.17 19.28 -20.07
CA VAL A 554 -13.82 20.41 -19.43
C VAL A 554 -14.45 21.29 -20.51
N THR A 555 -15.75 21.60 -20.38
CA THR A 555 -16.41 22.58 -21.25
C THR A 555 -15.81 23.97 -20.99
N LEU A 556 -15.06 24.49 -21.96
CA LEU A 556 -14.36 25.77 -21.86
C LEU A 556 -15.32 26.94 -22.14
N SER A 557 -16.07 27.40 -21.14
CA SER A 557 -16.49 28.80 -21.13
C SER A 557 -15.32 29.62 -20.55
N TYR A 558 -14.79 30.55 -21.34
CA TYR A 558 -13.71 31.44 -20.87
C TYR A 558 -14.08 32.90 -21.11
N SER A 559 -13.74 33.77 -20.15
CA SER A 559 -13.69 35.22 -20.35
C SER A 559 -12.26 35.64 -20.68
N LEU A 560 -12.11 36.69 -21.48
CA LEU A 560 -10.81 37.34 -21.65
C LEU A 560 -10.39 37.92 -20.29
N ALA A 561 -9.20 37.56 -19.83
CA ALA A 561 -8.52 38.24 -18.75
C ALA A 561 -7.45 39.17 -19.34
N ASP A 562 -7.01 40.16 -18.58
CA ASP A 562 -6.04 41.16 -19.06
C ASP A 562 -4.76 40.49 -19.64
N GLU A 563 -4.18 41.13 -20.67
CA GLU A 563 -2.95 40.70 -21.38
C GLU A 563 -2.98 39.30 -22.01
N GLY A 564 -4.11 38.92 -22.62
CA GLY A 564 -4.19 37.71 -23.46
C GLY A 564 -4.29 36.40 -22.68
N GLY A 565 -4.49 36.47 -21.37
CA GLY A 565 -4.84 35.34 -20.52
C GLY A 565 -6.31 34.93 -20.68
N ARG A 566 -6.59 33.66 -20.47
CA ARG A 566 -7.95 33.10 -20.45
C ARG A 566 -8.25 32.61 -19.04
N LEU A 567 -9.46 32.90 -18.56
CA LEU A 567 -9.97 32.42 -17.28
C LEU A 567 -11.07 31.39 -17.54
N THR A 568 -10.90 30.16 -17.05
CA THR A 568 -11.91 29.11 -17.07
C THR A 568 -12.33 28.82 -15.64
N ARG A 569 -13.63 28.78 -15.36
CA ARG A 569 -14.18 28.45 -14.05
C ARG A 569 -14.74 27.04 -14.06
N LEU A 570 -14.25 26.20 -13.16
CA LEU A 570 -14.73 24.83 -12.98
C LEU A 570 -15.41 24.72 -11.60
N ALA A 571 -16.67 24.28 -11.57
CA ALA A 571 -17.28 23.86 -10.32
C ALA A 571 -16.67 22.52 -9.90
N HIS A 572 -16.14 22.44 -8.68
CA HIS A 572 -15.50 21.27 -8.13
C HIS A 572 -15.96 21.04 -6.69
N ASP A 573 -16.13 19.78 -6.32
CA ASP A 573 -16.49 19.36 -4.98
C ASP A 573 -15.26 19.42 -4.07
N ALA A 574 -15.34 20.18 -2.98
CA ALA A 574 -14.23 20.46 -2.05
C ALA A 574 -13.63 19.19 -1.40
N GLY A 575 -14.37 18.07 -1.42
CA GLY A 575 -14.00 16.82 -0.76
C GLY A 575 -13.31 15.79 -1.67
N ARG A 576 -13.02 16.09 -2.95
CA ARG A 576 -12.44 15.13 -3.89
C ARG A 576 -11.13 15.62 -4.48
N ASN A 577 -10.16 14.71 -4.64
CA ASN A 577 -8.97 15.01 -5.43
C ASN A 577 -9.37 15.22 -6.90
N CYS A 578 -8.88 16.30 -7.51
CA CYS A 578 -9.05 16.57 -8.93
C CYS A 578 -7.70 16.83 -9.57
N PHE A 579 -7.43 16.09 -10.65
CA PHE A 579 -6.26 16.19 -11.49
C PHE A 579 -6.67 16.85 -12.79
N LEU A 580 -5.91 17.84 -13.23
CA LEU A 580 -6.14 18.56 -14.47
C LEU A 580 -4.98 18.29 -15.41
N ARG A 581 -5.28 18.07 -16.70
CA ARG A 581 -4.26 18.03 -17.74
C ARG A 581 -4.71 18.85 -18.94
N LEU A 582 -3.74 19.44 -19.63
CA LEU A 582 -3.96 20.07 -20.92
C LEU A 582 -3.47 19.10 -22.01
N ARG A 583 -4.33 18.79 -22.97
CA ARG A 583 -4.01 17.91 -24.10
C ARG A 583 -4.18 18.68 -25.40
N LEU A 584 -3.30 18.42 -26.38
CA LEU A 584 -3.52 18.88 -27.75
C LEU A 584 -4.73 18.13 -28.35
N LYS A 585 -5.70 18.87 -28.91
CA LYS A 585 -6.72 18.28 -29.77
C LYS A 585 -5.98 17.72 -30.98
N SER A 586 -5.85 16.40 -31.05
CA SER A 586 -5.20 15.74 -32.17
C SER A 586 -5.82 16.24 -33.48
N THR A 587 -5.02 16.75 -34.40
CA THR A 587 -5.41 16.80 -35.80
C THR A 587 -4.51 15.88 -36.58
N ALA A 588 -5.12 15.15 -37.50
CA ALA A 588 -4.43 14.53 -38.61
C ALA A 588 -3.35 15.46 -39.19
N TRP A 589 -2.26 14.82 -39.63
CA TRP A 589 -1.10 15.37 -40.32
C TRP A 589 -1.29 16.66 -41.13
N LEU A 590 -0.24 17.50 -41.09
CA LEU A 590 0.38 18.38 -42.12
C LEU A 590 0.92 19.62 -41.37
N GLY A 591 2.20 19.98 -41.39
CA GLY A 591 3.10 20.02 -42.54
C GLY A 591 3.57 21.48 -42.69
N ARG A 592 4.60 21.86 -41.93
CA ARG A 592 5.65 22.86 -42.21
C ARG A 592 6.47 23.11 -40.95
#